data_AF-A0A534TRI2-F1
#
_entry.id   AF-A0A534TRI2-F1
#
_cell.length_a   1.000
_cell.length_b   1.000
_cell.length_c   1.000
_cell.angle_alpha   90.00
_cell.angle_beta   90.00
_cell.angle_gamma   90.00
#
_symmetry.space_group_name_H-M   'P 1'
#
loop_
_entity.id
_entity.type
_entity.pdbx_description
1 polymer ?
#
loop_
_entity_poly.entity_id
_entity_poly.type
_entity_poly.pdbx_seq_one_letter_code
_entity_poly.pdbx_strand_id
1 'polypeptide(L)'
;MKSAPVWIVIQSAQGPGVPEGPYDFTYVPSTVHVREGDQVKFALHPHAPVPKVWVVFDKPVDGYEFSLPVTRLDAKKDDSPKKPPQLTIPMPIPDDAGTTLKVSRLGRGVHHYRVIGVTDDELVADVYCPSIIVN
;
A
#
# COMPACT_ATOMS: atom_id res chain seq x y z
N MET A 1 -21.86 3.58 14.32
CA MET A 1 -21.59 3.41 12.88
C MET A 1 -20.10 3.13 12.74
N LYS A 2 -19.68 2.13 11.95
CA LYS A 2 -18.25 1.88 11.67
C LYS A 2 -17.79 2.90 10.62
N SER A 3 -16.68 3.59 10.87
CA SER A 3 -16.04 4.45 9.86
C SER A 3 -15.69 3.62 8.62
N ALA A 4 -15.84 4.20 7.42
CA ALA A 4 -15.32 3.59 6.21
C ALA A 4 -13.79 3.46 6.31
N PRO A 5 -13.18 2.41 5.77
CA PRO A 5 -11.74 2.25 5.81
C PRO A 5 -11.04 3.36 5.01
N VAL A 6 -9.91 3.85 5.54
CA VAL A 6 -9.00 4.73 4.80
C VAL A 6 -8.09 3.85 3.96
N TRP A 7 -8.10 4.06 2.64
CA TRP A 7 -7.31 3.28 1.70
C TRP A 7 -5.98 3.95 1.39
N ILE A 8 -4.93 3.14 1.35
CA ILE A 8 -3.61 3.49 0.83
C ILE A 8 -3.29 2.47 -0.28
N VAL A 9 -3.16 2.95 -1.51
CA VAL A 9 -2.79 2.09 -2.63
C VAL A 9 -1.34 2.31 -3.03
N ILE A 10 -0.60 1.20 -3.08
CA ILE A 10 0.81 1.12 -3.48
C ILE A 10 0.85 0.88 -4.99
N GLN A 11 1.56 1.72 -5.72
CA GLN A 11 1.72 1.61 -7.18
C GLN A 11 3.14 1.96 -7.62
N SER A 12 3.55 1.59 -8.84
CA SER A 12 4.85 2.02 -9.38
C SER A 12 4.87 3.51 -9.66
N ALA A 13 5.95 4.18 -9.27
CA ALA A 13 6.22 5.58 -9.62
C ALA A 13 6.58 5.73 -11.11
N GLN A 14 7.07 4.65 -11.74
CA GLN A 14 7.62 4.66 -13.09
C GLN A 14 6.54 4.43 -14.18
N GLY A 15 5.29 4.15 -13.78
CA GLY A 15 4.21 3.87 -14.72
C GLY A 15 4.31 2.49 -15.40
N PRO A 16 3.36 2.15 -16.27
CA PRO A 16 3.28 0.85 -16.91
C PRO A 16 4.32 0.66 -18.04
N GLY A 17 4.99 -0.49 -18.05
CA GLY A 17 5.85 -0.93 -19.16
C GLY A 17 7.32 -0.52 -19.09
N VAL A 18 7.81 -0.03 -17.94
CA VAL A 18 9.24 0.27 -17.73
C VAL A 18 9.98 -0.98 -17.23
N PRO A 19 11.11 -1.38 -17.87
CA PRO A 19 11.81 -2.64 -17.58
C PRO A 19 12.66 -2.58 -16.30
N GLU A 20 13.17 -3.77 -15.94
CA GLU A 20 13.87 -4.18 -14.71
C GLU A 20 14.94 -3.21 -14.18
N GLY A 21 14.84 -2.98 -12.87
CA GLY A 21 15.70 -2.15 -12.02
C GLY A 21 15.09 -2.10 -10.61
N PRO A 22 15.73 -1.44 -9.63
CA PRO A 22 15.08 -1.20 -8.34
C PRO A 22 13.77 -0.44 -8.58
N TYR A 23 12.65 -1.02 -8.13
CA TYR A 23 11.34 -0.40 -8.35
C TYR A 23 11.11 0.72 -7.35
N ASP A 24 10.83 1.92 -7.86
CA ASP A 24 10.31 3.01 -7.04
C ASP A 24 8.79 2.87 -6.91
N PHE A 25 8.30 2.72 -5.68
CA PHE A 25 6.88 2.80 -5.38
C PHE A 25 6.45 4.24 -5.04
N THR A 26 5.18 4.53 -5.34
CA THR A 26 4.46 5.70 -4.85
C THR A 26 3.14 5.27 -4.21
N TYR A 27 2.53 6.16 -3.45
CA TYR A 27 1.37 5.87 -2.60
C TYR A 27 0.30 6.91 -2.81
N VAL A 28 -0.95 6.46 -2.94
CA VAL A 28 -2.11 7.35 -3.03
C VAL A 28 -3.11 6.97 -1.95
N PRO A 29 -3.30 7.81 -0.91
CA PRO A 29 -2.48 8.97 -0.54
C PRO A 29 -1.15 8.58 0.12
N SER A 30 -0.17 9.49 0.15
CA SER A 30 1.14 9.30 0.80
C SER A 30 1.14 9.54 2.30
N THR A 31 0.19 10.33 2.81
CA THR A 31 -0.02 10.56 4.24
C THR A 31 -1.51 10.56 4.56
N VAL A 32 -1.90 9.92 5.66
CA VAL A 32 -3.28 9.87 6.11
C VAL A 32 -3.40 10.29 7.58
N HIS A 33 -4.51 10.95 7.90
CA HIS A 33 -4.91 11.24 9.27
C HIS A 33 -6.05 10.31 9.66
N VAL A 34 -5.91 9.63 10.79
CA VAL A 34 -6.89 8.66 11.31
C VAL A 34 -7.08 8.87 12.81
N ARG A 35 -8.17 8.34 13.35
CA ARG A 35 -8.43 8.29 14.79
C ARG A 35 -8.26 6.87 15.31
N GLU A 36 -8.07 6.77 16.62
CA GLU A 36 -8.14 5.47 17.29
C GLU A 36 -9.48 4.77 16.99
N GLY A 37 -9.42 3.51 16.54
CA GLY A 37 -10.58 2.73 16.12
C GLY A 37 -10.89 2.75 14.63
N ASP A 38 -10.25 3.64 13.84
CA ASP A 38 -10.33 3.60 12.39
C ASP A 38 -9.60 2.37 11.82
N GLN A 39 -9.93 2.04 10.56
CA GLN A 39 -9.26 1.00 9.80
C GLN A 39 -8.50 1.63 8.66
N VAL A 40 -7.23 1.27 8.53
CA VAL A 40 -6.42 1.59 7.35
C VAL A 40 -6.27 0.31 6.53
N LYS A 41 -6.51 0.39 5.22
CA LYS A 41 -6.31 -0.73 4.31
C LYS A 41 -5.24 -0.41 3.29
N PHE A 42 -4.31 -1.35 3.13
CA PHE A 42 -3.28 -1.31 2.10
C PHE A 42 -3.67 -2.20 0.93
N ALA A 43 -3.40 -1.76 -0.29
CA ALA A 43 -3.55 -2.63 -1.46
C ALA A 43 -2.45 -2.36 -2.49
N LEU A 44 -2.04 -3.41 -3.19
CA LEU A 44 -1.09 -3.29 -4.29
C LEU A 44 -1.89 -3.11 -5.60
N HIS A 45 -1.53 -2.09 -6.37
CA HIS A 45 -2.18 -1.77 -7.64
C HIS A 45 -2.11 -2.99 -8.59
N PRO A 46 -3.16 -3.27 -9.40
CA PRO A 46 -3.17 -4.47 -10.24
C PRO A 46 -2.03 -4.54 -11.25
N HIS A 47 -1.56 -3.38 -11.70
CA HIS A 47 -0.44 -3.21 -12.63
C HIS A 47 0.91 -2.94 -11.93
N ALA A 48 1.02 -3.21 -10.64
CA ALA A 48 2.29 -3.08 -9.95
C ALA A 48 3.33 -4.07 -10.52
N PRO A 49 4.61 -3.66 -10.63
CA PRO A 49 5.63 -4.44 -11.33
C PRO A 49 6.12 -5.65 -10.51
N VAL A 50 5.87 -5.69 -9.20
CA VAL A 50 6.28 -6.80 -8.32
C VAL A 50 5.08 -7.64 -7.89
N PRO A 51 5.22 -8.98 -7.80
CA PRO A 51 4.12 -9.88 -7.43
C PRO A 51 3.71 -9.76 -5.95
N LYS A 52 4.61 -9.35 -5.07
CA LYS A 52 4.39 -9.26 -3.61
C LYS A 52 5.04 -8.00 -3.04
N VAL A 53 4.35 -7.35 -2.09
CA VAL A 53 4.94 -6.29 -1.27
C VAL A 53 4.58 -6.46 0.20
N TRP A 54 5.45 -5.94 1.07
CA TRP A 54 5.23 -5.83 2.51
C TRP A 54 5.28 -4.37 2.92
N VAL A 55 4.36 -3.96 3.79
CA VAL A 55 4.45 -2.71 4.53
C VAL A 55 5.17 -3.00 5.83
N VAL A 56 6.27 -2.31 6.10
CA VAL A 56 7.04 -2.45 7.32
C VAL A 56 7.07 -1.09 8.02
N PHE A 57 6.53 -1.03 9.23
CA PHE A 57 6.60 0.20 10.02
C PHE A 57 7.99 0.35 10.64
N ASP A 58 8.48 1.59 10.72
CA ASP A 58 9.63 1.87 11.56
C ASP A 58 9.28 1.46 12.98
N LYS A 59 10.19 0.71 13.63
CA LYS A 59 9.93 0.08 14.94
C LYS A 59 9.23 1.09 15.87
N PRO A 60 8.04 0.78 16.40
CA PRO A 60 7.58 1.50 17.56
C PRO A 60 8.60 1.27 18.70
N VAL A 61 8.70 2.24 19.61
CA VAL A 61 9.65 2.26 20.74
C VAL A 61 9.51 1.02 21.66
N ASP A 62 8.49 0.17 21.43
CA ASP A 62 8.14 -1.03 22.19
C ASP A 62 8.56 -2.38 21.54
N GLY A 63 9.21 -2.38 20.37
CA GLY A 63 9.96 -3.54 19.87
C GLY A 63 9.19 -4.61 19.07
N TYR A 64 7.94 -4.36 18.66
CA TYR A 64 7.21 -5.28 17.78
C TYR A 64 7.55 -5.02 16.30
N GLU A 65 8.07 -6.02 15.59
CA GLU A 65 8.21 -5.95 14.13
C GLU A 65 6.83 -6.07 13.48
N PHE A 66 6.37 -4.97 12.90
CA PHE A 66 5.05 -4.85 12.30
C PHE A 66 5.16 -4.87 10.77
N SER A 67 5.42 -6.05 10.20
CA SER A 67 5.36 -6.27 8.75
C SER A 67 3.98 -6.82 8.35
N LEU A 68 3.35 -6.20 7.36
CA LEU A 68 2.07 -6.63 6.79
C LEU A 68 2.25 -7.02 5.32
N PRO A 69 1.92 -8.25 4.89
CA PRO A 69 1.86 -8.57 3.47
C PRO A 69 0.70 -7.81 2.84
N VAL A 70 0.89 -7.26 1.64
CA VAL A 70 -0.17 -6.51 0.94
C VAL A 70 -0.70 -7.32 -0.23
N THR A 71 -2.02 -7.48 -0.25
CA THR A 71 -2.73 -8.16 -1.34
C THR A 71 -2.85 -7.25 -2.56
N ARG A 72 -2.58 -7.81 -3.75
CA ARG A 72 -2.84 -7.16 -5.03
C ARG A 72 -4.34 -7.08 -5.30
N LEU A 73 -4.81 -5.93 -5.75
CA LEU A 73 -6.19 -5.78 -6.21
C LEU A 73 -6.38 -6.56 -7.50
N ASP A 74 -7.51 -7.27 -7.61
CA ASP A 74 -7.90 -7.90 -8.86
C ASP A 74 -8.14 -6.82 -9.92
N ALA A 75 -7.37 -6.86 -11.01
CA ALA A 75 -7.73 -6.09 -12.20
C ALA A 75 -9.04 -6.68 -12.71
N LYS A 76 -10.14 -5.93 -12.67
CA LYS A 76 -11.20 -6.19 -13.64
C LYS A 76 -10.54 -6.04 -15.00
N LYS A 77 -10.56 -7.11 -15.79
CA LYS A 77 -9.97 -7.16 -17.12
C LYS A 77 -10.63 -6.06 -17.97
N ASP A 78 -9.97 -4.92 -18.09
CA ASP A 78 -10.39 -3.88 -19.02
C ASP A 78 -9.90 -4.32 -20.40
N ASP A 79 -10.77 -4.97 -21.16
CA ASP A 79 -10.50 -5.45 -22.53
C ASP A 79 -10.42 -4.28 -23.56
N SER A 80 -10.30 -3.02 -23.09
CA SER A 80 -10.19 -1.84 -23.94
C SER A 80 -8.80 -1.75 -24.61
N PRO A 81 -8.72 -1.77 -25.95
CA PRO A 81 -7.44 -1.64 -26.63
C PRO A 81 -6.93 -0.19 -26.56
N LYS A 82 -5.66 -0.04 -26.13
CA LYS A 82 -4.82 1.17 -26.27
C LYS A 82 -5.07 2.37 -25.34
N LYS A 83 -5.38 2.16 -24.06
CA LYS A 83 -5.05 3.19 -23.05
C LYS A 83 -3.80 2.77 -22.28
N PRO A 84 -2.84 3.69 -22.04
CA PRO A 84 -1.85 3.47 -20.97
C PRO A 84 -2.64 3.08 -19.72
N PRO A 85 -2.24 2.05 -18.96
CA PRO A 85 -2.88 1.70 -17.70
C PRO A 85 -3.14 2.97 -16.90
N GLN A 86 -4.41 3.39 -16.85
CA GLN A 86 -4.77 4.53 -16.03
C GLN A 86 -4.52 4.08 -14.60
N LEU A 87 -3.73 4.85 -13.86
CA LEU A 87 -3.55 4.70 -12.40
C LEU A 87 -4.87 4.93 -11.62
N THR A 88 -6.00 4.99 -12.31
CA THR A 88 -7.32 5.08 -11.71
C THR A 88 -7.64 3.75 -11.05
N ILE A 89 -7.37 3.71 -9.75
CA ILE A 89 -7.85 2.67 -8.86
C ILE A 89 -9.38 2.63 -8.98
N PRO A 90 -9.99 1.47 -9.25
CA PRO A 90 -11.44 1.37 -9.29
C PRO A 90 -11.99 1.68 -7.90
N MET A 91 -12.61 2.85 -7.75
CA MET A 91 -13.41 3.18 -6.58
C MET A 91 -14.88 2.83 -6.87
N PRO A 92 -15.59 2.18 -5.94
CA PRO A 92 -15.13 1.70 -4.63
C PRO A 92 -14.30 0.41 -4.74
N ILE A 93 -13.24 0.30 -3.93
CA ILE A 93 -12.50 -0.95 -3.73
C ILE A 93 -13.36 -1.87 -2.84
N PRO A 94 -13.53 -3.16 -3.18
CA PRO A 94 -14.28 -4.10 -2.35
C PRO A 94 -13.77 -4.14 -0.90
N ASP A 95 -14.69 -4.23 0.07
CA ASP A 95 -14.34 -4.22 1.49
C ASP A 95 -13.56 -5.45 1.95
N ASP A 96 -13.63 -6.55 1.22
CA ASP A 96 -12.86 -7.77 1.44
C ASP A 96 -11.47 -7.74 0.77
N ALA A 97 -11.18 -6.73 -0.06
CA ALA A 97 -9.90 -6.59 -0.71
C ALA A 97 -8.83 -5.94 0.20
N GLY A 98 -7.57 -6.12 -0.20
CA GLY A 98 -6.41 -5.52 0.48
C GLY A 98 -6.10 -6.12 1.85
N THR A 99 -5.17 -5.48 2.56
CA THR A 99 -4.71 -5.88 3.89
C THR A 99 -5.10 -4.82 4.92
N THR A 100 -5.82 -5.24 5.95
CA THR A 100 -6.31 -4.33 7.00
C THR A 100 -5.28 -4.18 8.13
N LEU A 101 -4.89 -2.94 8.39
CA LEU A 101 -4.22 -2.48 9.60
C LEU A 101 -5.26 -1.97 10.59
N LYS A 102 -5.26 -2.54 11.80
CA LYS A 102 -6.04 -2.02 12.93
C LYS A 102 -5.25 -0.88 13.60
N VAL A 103 -5.74 0.36 13.50
CA VAL A 103 -5.06 1.57 14.01
C VAL A 103 -4.81 1.52 15.53
N SER A 104 -5.64 0.79 16.28
CA SER A 104 -5.43 0.57 17.72
C SER A 104 -4.09 -0.10 18.07
N ARG A 105 -3.36 -0.65 17.10
CA ARG A 105 -2.03 -1.21 17.28
C ARG A 105 -0.89 -0.21 17.11
N LEU A 106 -1.15 0.98 16.55
CA LEU A 106 -0.12 2.00 16.29
C LEU A 106 0.04 2.97 17.48
N GLY A 107 -0.99 3.20 18.28
CA GLY A 107 -0.96 4.27 19.29
C GLY A 107 -0.97 5.68 18.67
N ARG A 108 -1.14 6.73 19.48
CA ARG A 108 -1.17 8.12 18.97
C ARG A 108 0.22 8.57 18.52
N GLY A 109 0.26 9.36 17.45
CA GLY A 109 1.50 9.92 16.92
C GLY A 109 1.68 9.72 15.42
N VAL A 110 2.91 9.94 14.95
CA VAL A 110 3.31 9.80 13.55
C VAL A 110 3.99 8.45 13.37
N HIS A 111 3.47 7.65 12.44
CA HIS A 111 3.96 6.31 12.13
C HIS A 111 4.47 6.26 10.70
N HIS A 112 5.78 6.25 10.57
CA HIS A 112 6.45 6.06 9.29
C HIS A 112 6.47 4.57 8.93
N TYR A 113 6.36 4.28 7.63
CA TYR A 113 6.50 2.94 7.12
C TYR A 113 7.24 2.95 5.79
N ARG A 114 7.84 1.81 5.47
CA ARG A 114 8.45 1.52 4.17
C ARG A 114 7.69 0.43 3.46
N VAL A 115 7.80 0.39 2.14
CA VAL A 115 7.29 -0.72 1.34
C VAL A 115 8.44 -1.47 0.72
N ILE A 116 8.47 -2.77 1.00
CA ILE A 116 9.46 -3.70 0.50
C ILE A 116 8.81 -4.52 -0.61
N GLY A 117 9.35 -4.43 -1.82
CA GLY A 117 8.94 -5.26 -2.95
C GLY A 117 9.86 -6.46 -3.12
N VAL A 118 9.29 -7.64 -3.40
CA VAL A 118 10.04 -8.87 -3.67
C VAL A 118 9.59 -9.47 -4.99
N THR A 119 10.56 -9.84 -5.83
CA THR A 119 10.39 -10.61 -7.07
C THR A 119 11.38 -11.78 -7.02
N ASP A 120 10.94 -13.00 -7.32
CA ASP A 120 11.79 -14.20 -7.33
C ASP A 120 12.67 -14.37 -6.08
N ASP A 121 12.09 -14.03 -4.91
CA ASP A 121 12.73 -14.04 -3.58
C ASP A 121 13.88 -13.03 -3.40
N GLU A 122 14.11 -12.13 -4.36
CA GLU A 122 15.04 -11.01 -4.26
C GLU A 122 14.32 -9.71 -3.84
N LEU A 123 14.95 -8.94 -2.94
CA LEU A 123 14.50 -7.60 -2.58
C LEU A 123 14.80 -6.65 -3.74
N VAL A 124 13.74 -6.13 -4.35
CA VAL A 124 13.82 -5.33 -5.59
C VAL A 124 13.33 -3.91 -5.41
N ALA A 125 12.90 -3.52 -4.21
CA ALA A 125 12.41 -2.18 -3.92
C ALA A 125 12.40 -1.87 -2.41
N ASP A 126 12.87 -0.69 -2.06
CA ASP A 126 12.74 -0.09 -0.72
C ASP A 126 12.47 1.41 -0.89
N VAL A 127 11.25 1.85 -0.53
CA VAL A 127 10.89 3.26 -0.55
C VAL A 127 10.48 3.70 0.84
N TYR A 128 11.15 4.77 1.30
CA TYR A 128 10.97 5.42 2.59
C TYR A 128 10.15 6.72 2.42
N CYS A 129 9.40 7.12 3.45
CA CYS A 129 8.69 8.40 3.67
C CYS A 129 7.13 8.51 3.64
N PRO A 130 6.29 7.47 3.50
CA PRO A 130 4.85 7.63 3.80
C PRO A 130 4.55 7.56 5.30
N SER A 131 3.43 8.17 5.73
CA SER A 131 3.09 8.32 7.16
C SER A 131 1.61 8.11 7.47
N ILE A 132 1.32 7.47 8.61
CA ILE A 132 -0.01 7.45 9.23
C ILE A 132 0.05 8.33 10.48
N ILE A 133 -0.81 9.34 10.56
CA ILE A 133 -0.92 10.23 11.72
C ILE A 133 -2.18 9.85 12.50
N VAL A 134 -1.98 9.31 13.70
CA VAL A 134 -3.06 8.90 14.60
C VAL A 134 -3.34 10.02 15.60
N ASN A 135 -4.49 10.67 15.43
CA ASN A 135 -4.99 11.77 16.28
C ASN A 135 -5.80 11.26 17.48
#